data_AF-A0A7K0K1X7-F1
#
_entry.id   AF-A0A7K0K1X7-F1
#
_cell.length_a   1.000
_cell.length_b   1.000
_cell.length_c   1.000
_cell.angle_alpha   90.00
_cell.angle_beta   90.00
_cell.angle_gamma   90.00
#
_symmetry.space_group_name_H-M   'P 1'
#
loop_
_entity.id
_entity.type
_entity.pdbx_description
1 polymer ?
#
loop_
_entity_poly.entity_id
_entity_poly.type
_entity_poly.pdbx_seq_one_letter_code
_entity_poly.pdbx_strand_id
1 'polypeptide(L)'
;MPNLMHDIGMIAVNAARPPVKTGRLEASMRAGRGKTKAVVRAGRAKVPYAPMIHYGWPKRGIKARPYLTEAIRAQEPAIIARLEQGIHEIVEGHSQK
;
A
#
# COMPACT_ATOMS: atom_id res chain seq x y z
N MET A 1 16.05 8.96 2.14
CA MET A 1 15.66 7.68 1.51
C MET A 1 14.44 6.98 2.13
N PRO A 2 14.32 6.72 3.45
CA PRO A 2 13.21 5.91 3.98
C PRO A 2 11.81 6.54 3.84
N ASN A 3 11.73 7.83 3.53
CA ASN A 3 10.45 8.52 3.32
C ASN A 3 9.88 8.29 1.91
N LEU A 4 10.70 8.27 0.85
CA LEU A 4 10.20 8.08 -0.53
C LEU A 4 9.35 6.81 -0.69
N MET A 5 9.91 5.66 -0.30
CA MET A 5 9.20 4.38 -0.42
C MET A 5 7.99 4.28 0.52
N HIS A 6 8.03 4.99 1.64
CA HIS A 6 6.90 5.09 2.54
C HIS A 6 5.76 5.90 1.91
N ASP A 7 6.08 7.06 1.35
CA ASP A 7 5.13 7.96 0.67
C ASP A 7 4.45 7.25 -0.51
N ILE A 8 5.23 6.55 -1.34
CA ILE A 8 4.70 5.72 -2.43
C ILE A 8 3.72 4.68 -1.88
N GLY A 9 4.09 3.98 -0.81
CA GLY A 9 3.20 3.01 -0.17
C GLY A 9 1.92 3.66 0.38
N MET A 10 1.99 4.90 0.85
CA MET A 10 0.84 5.63 1.37
C MET A 10 -0.16 6.02 0.28
N ILE A 11 0.27 6.24 -0.97
CA ILE A 11 -0.63 6.45 -2.11
C ILE A 11 -1.60 5.25 -2.23
N ALA A 12 -1.06 4.03 -2.24
CA ALA A 12 -1.87 2.82 -2.32
C ALA A 12 -2.74 2.60 -1.08
N VAL A 13 -2.23 2.89 0.12
CA VAL A 13 -3.01 2.77 1.38
C VAL A 13 -4.20 3.74 1.39
N ASN A 14 -4.00 4.99 0.97
CA ASN A 14 -5.04 6.01 0.99
C ASN A 14 -6.12 5.77 -0.09
N ALA A 15 -5.72 5.18 -1.21
CA ALA A 15 -6.65 4.81 -2.29
C ALA A 15 -7.41 3.51 -2.01
N ALA A 16 -6.92 2.65 -1.12
CA ALA A 16 -7.57 1.39 -0.81
C ALA A 16 -8.96 1.57 -0.21
N ARG A 17 -9.90 0.74 -0.66
CA ARG A 17 -11.30 0.72 -0.20
C ARG A 17 -11.66 -0.69 0.29
N PRO A 18 -11.15 -1.12 1.46
CA PRO A 18 -11.50 -2.42 2.02
C PRO A 18 -12.97 -2.45 2.45
N PRO A 19 -13.57 -3.65 2.55
CA PRO A 19 -14.90 -3.82 3.13
C PRO A 19 -14.95 -3.31 4.57
N VAL A 20 -15.94 -2.46 4.89
CA VAL A 20 -16.10 -1.90 6.23
C VAL A 20 -17.23 -2.60 6.96
N LYS A 21 -16.89 -3.24 8.09
CA LYS A 21 -17.86 -3.68 9.11
C LYS A 21 -17.64 -2.94 10.43
N THR A 22 -16.38 -2.80 10.85
CA THR A 22 -15.98 -2.14 12.10
C THR A 22 -14.87 -1.11 11.91
N GLY A 23 -14.39 -0.90 10.69
CA GLY A 23 -13.21 -0.06 10.39
C GLY A 23 -11.86 -0.67 10.78
N ARG A 24 -11.82 -1.79 11.53
CA ARG A 24 -10.56 -2.40 12.02
C ARG A 24 -9.61 -2.84 10.89
N LEU A 25 -10.16 -3.26 9.75
CA LEU A 25 -9.35 -3.63 8.59
C LEU A 25 -8.69 -2.40 7.97
N GLU A 26 -9.48 -1.36 7.71
CA GLU A 26 -9.01 -0.10 7.16
C GLU A 26 -7.93 0.52 8.05
N ALA A 27 -8.19 0.63 9.36
CA ALA A 27 -7.23 1.14 10.34
C ALA A 27 -5.96 0.28 10.50
N SER A 28 -5.94 -0.94 9.96
CA SER A 28 -4.76 -1.81 10.01
C SER A 28 -3.79 -1.61 8.83
N MET A 29 -4.25 -0.94 7.77
CA MET A 29 -3.46 -0.71 6.56
C MET A 29 -2.32 0.29 6.84
N ARG A 30 -1.14 0.01 6.31
CA ARG A 30 0.06 0.84 6.53
C ARG A 30 1.13 0.62 5.47
N ALA A 31 1.89 1.66 5.17
CA ALA A 31 3.12 1.58 4.40
C ALA A 31 4.35 1.30 5.29
N GLY A 32 5.28 0.50 4.81
CA GLY A 32 6.59 0.28 5.43
C GLY A 32 7.58 1.40 5.11
N ARG A 33 8.67 1.47 5.89
CA ARG A 33 9.78 2.44 5.67
C ARG A 33 11.00 1.74 5.08
N GLY A 34 10.87 1.27 3.83
CA GLY A 34 11.96 0.65 3.09
C GLY A 34 12.87 1.69 2.42
N LYS A 35 14.09 1.29 2.04
CA LYS A 35 14.95 2.13 1.17
C LYS A 35 14.85 1.72 -0.30
N THR A 36 14.64 0.43 -0.58
CA THR A 36 14.76 -0.16 -1.92
C THR A 36 13.42 -0.53 -2.56
N LYS A 37 12.36 -0.67 -1.76
CA LYS A 37 11.02 -0.99 -2.26
C LYS A 37 9.93 -0.39 -1.38
N ALA A 38 8.83 0.02 -2.00
CA ALA A 38 7.58 0.33 -1.32
C ALA A 38 6.91 -0.98 -0.87
N VAL A 39 6.43 -1.01 0.37
CA VAL A 39 5.71 -2.18 0.92
C VAL A 39 4.45 -1.70 1.60
N VAL A 40 3.30 -2.24 1.18
CA VAL A 40 2.03 -2.05 1.88
C VAL A 40 1.65 -3.30 2.65
N ARG A 41 1.01 -3.11 3.80
CA ARG A 41 0.53 -4.19 4.65
C ARG A 41 -0.91 -3.90 5.05
N ALA A 42 -1.77 -4.91 4.99
CA ALA A 42 -3.09 -4.90 5.59
C ALA A 42 -3.20 -6.04 6.61
N GLY A 43 -3.83 -5.77 7.74
CA GLY A 43 -3.95 -6.71 8.84
C GLY A 43 -2.85 -6.60 9.90
N ARG A 44 -3.14 -7.23 11.04
CA ARG A 44 -2.30 -7.41 12.24
C ARG A 44 -2.75 -8.71 12.92
N ALA A 45 -2.09 -9.12 14.00
CA ALA A 45 -2.54 -10.27 14.81
C ALA A 45 -4.03 -10.19 15.21
N LYS A 46 -4.52 -8.98 15.50
CA LYS A 46 -5.94 -8.71 15.84
C LYS A 46 -6.89 -8.57 14.63
N VAL A 47 -6.37 -8.68 13.41
CA VAL A 47 -7.13 -8.59 12.13
C VAL A 47 -6.69 -9.75 11.23
N PRO A 48 -6.87 -11.02 11.66
CA PRO A 48 -6.38 -12.19 10.93
C PRO A 48 -7.15 -12.45 9.64
N TYR A 49 -8.35 -11.86 9.49
CA TYR A 49 -9.23 -12.03 8.33
C TYR A 49 -8.85 -11.15 7.12
N ALA A 50 -7.88 -10.24 7.26
CA ALA A 50 -7.43 -9.35 6.17
C ALA A 50 -7.05 -10.09 4.87
N PRO A 51 -6.20 -11.14 4.90
CA PRO A 51 -5.86 -11.88 3.68
C PRO A 51 -7.04 -12.67 3.11
N MET A 52 -7.91 -13.24 3.95
CA MET A 52 -9.10 -13.98 3.49
C MET A 52 -10.09 -13.07 2.76
N ILE A 53 -10.22 -11.80 3.18
CA ILE A 53 -11.03 -10.82 2.46
C ILE A 53 -10.36 -10.44 1.14
N HIS A 54 -9.05 -10.19 1.15
CA HIS A 54 -8.32 -9.74 -0.04
C HIS A 54 -8.29 -10.81 -1.14
N TYR A 55 -7.88 -12.03 -0.81
CA TYR A 55 -7.70 -13.12 -1.77
C TYR A 55 -8.90 -14.06 -1.87
N GLY A 56 -9.89 -13.92 -0.98
CA GLY A 56 -11.02 -14.83 -0.89
C GLY A 56 -10.71 -16.09 -0.08
N TRP A 57 -11.76 -16.87 0.19
CA TRP A 57 -11.67 -18.18 0.83
C TRP A 57 -12.81 -19.09 0.32
N PRO A 58 -12.58 -19.81 -0.81
CA PRO A 58 -13.63 -20.59 -1.48
C PRO A 58 -14.26 -21.66 -0.58
N LYS A 59 -13.44 -22.36 0.24
CA LYS A 59 -13.91 -23.37 1.19
C LYS A 59 -14.92 -22.85 2.23
N ARG A 60 -14.97 -21.53 2.45
CA ARG A 60 -15.92 -20.88 3.37
C ARG A 60 -16.88 -19.92 2.66
N GLY A 61 -16.98 -20.00 1.33
CA GLY A 61 -17.87 -19.15 0.53
C GLY A 61 -17.49 -17.66 0.50
N ILE A 62 -16.27 -17.29 0.89
CA ILE A 62 -15.84 -15.89 0.92
C ILE A 62 -15.28 -15.53 -0.46
N LYS A 63 -15.95 -14.60 -1.15
CA LYS A 63 -15.47 -14.03 -2.42
C LYS A 63 -14.29 -13.09 -2.18
N ALA A 64 -13.31 -13.12 -3.08
CA ALA A 64 -12.18 -12.20 -3.04
C ALA A 64 -12.64 -10.75 -3.25
N ARG A 65 -12.07 -9.84 -2.47
CA ARG A 65 -12.24 -8.39 -2.60
C ARG A 65 -10.85 -7.77 -2.57
N PRO A 66 -10.13 -7.69 -3.70
CA PRO A 66 -8.70 -7.41 -3.74
C PRO A 66 -8.36 -5.91 -3.61
N TYR A 67 -8.82 -5.29 -2.51
CA TYR A 67 -8.82 -3.84 -2.28
C TYR A 67 -7.43 -3.17 -2.42
N LEU A 68 -6.34 -3.81 -2.01
CA LEU A 68 -4.99 -3.24 -2.20
C LEU A 68 -4.50 -3.37 -3.65
N THR A 69 -4.81 -4.47 -4.33
CA THR A 69 -4.34 -4.71 -5.69
C THR A 69 -5.09 -3.81 -6.66
N GLU A 70 -6.39 -3.64 -6.45
CA GLU A 70 -7.21 -2.66 -7.18
C GLU A 70 -6.72 -1.24 -6.96
N ALA A 71 -6.39 -0.86 -5.72
CA ALA A 71 -5.84 0.46 -5.41
C ALA A 71 -4.49 0.71 -6.09
N ILE A 72 -3.58 -0.28 -6.06
CA ILE A 72 -2.28 -0.18 -6.74
C ILE A 72 -2.48 0.00 -8.25
N ARG A 73 -3.33 -0.83 -8.88
CA ARG A 73 -3.63 -0.72 -10.31
C ARG A 73 -4.22 0.64 -10.66
N ALA A 74 -5.16 1.14 -9.86
CA ALA A 74 -5.79 2.44 -10.10
C ALA A 74 -4.83 3.63 -9.89
N GLN A 75 -3.85 3.48 -9.01
CA GLN A 75 -2.88 4.52 -8.66
C GLN A 75 -1.51 4.32 -9.32
N GLU A 76 -1.38 3.39 -10.26
CA GLU A 76 -0.11 3.09 -10.92
C GLU A 76 0.56 4.35 -11.51
N PRO A 77 -0.15 5.25 -12.22
CA PRO A 77 0.45 6.49 -12.71
C PRO A 77 1.00 7.40 -11.60
N ALA A 78 0.24 7.56 -10.51
CA ALA A 78 0.65 8.40 -9.37
C ALA A 78 1.85 7.81 -8.62
N ILE A 79 1.89 6.48 -8.49
CA ILE A 79 2.98 5.73 -7.87
C ILE A 79 4.28 5.92 -8.66
N ILE A 80 4.21 5.78 -9.99
CA ILE A 80 5.36 5.95 -10.89
C ILE A 80 5.85 7.41 -10.85
N ALA A 81 4.94 8.38 -11.00
CA ALA A 81 5.29 9.80 -10.97
C ALA A 81 6.00 10.19 -9.65
N ARG A 82 5.50 9.70 -8.50
CA ARG A 82 6.13 9.97 -7.20
C ARG A 82 7.52 9.34 -7.09
N LEU A 83 7.71 8.14 -7.67
CA LEU A 83 9.01 7.47 -7.71
C LEU A 83 10.01 8.26 -8.55
N GLU A 84 9.62 8.66 -9.77
CA GLU A 84 10.45 9.46 -10.67
C GLU A 84 10.86 10.79 -10.02
N GLN A 85 9.90 11.53 -9.46
CA GLN A 85 10.17 12.76 -8.74
C GLN A 85 11.14 12.53 -7.57
N GLY A 86 10.92 11.49 -6.78
CA GLY A 86 11.78 11.18 -5.64
C GLY A 86 13.19 10.79 -6.03
N ILE A 87 13.38 10.11 -7.16
CA ILE A 87 14.71 9.81 -7.70
C ILE A 87 15.39 11.09 -8.16
N HIS A 88 14.68 11.97 -8.86
CA HIS A 88 15.21 13.26 -9.31
C HIS A 88 15.68 14.12 -8.13
N GLU A 89 14.86 14.28 -7.09
CA GLU A 89 15.20 14.98 -5.84
C GLU A 89 16.48 14.42 -5.19
N ILE A 90 16.65 13.10 -5.23
CA ILE A 90 17.84 12.44 -4.68
C ILE A 90 19.07 12.77 -5.52
N VAL A 91 18.97 12.71 -6.85
CA VAL A 91 20.10 12.99 -7.75
C VAL A 91 20.55 14.45 -7.60
N GLU A 92 19.63 15.40 -7.68
CA GLU A 92 19.94 16.84 -7.55
C GLU A 92 20.51 17.18 -6.18
N GLY A 93 19.96 16.60 -5.12
CA GLY A 93 20.45 16.78 -3.75
C GLY A 93 21.87 16.24 -3.52
N HIS A 94 22.37 15.34 -4.36
CA HIS A 94 23.77 14.88 -4.34
C HIS A 94 24.70 15.76 -5.19
N SER A 95 24.20 16.42 -6.24
CA SER A 95 25.00 17.33 -7.07
C SER A 95 25.35 18.66 -6.39
N GLN A 96 24.68 18.99 -5.28
CA GLN A 96 24.88 20.24 -4.52
C GLN A 96 25.79 20.08 -3.29
N LYS A 97 26.44 18.92 -3.11
CA LYS A 97 27.38 18.61 -2.03
C LYS A 97 28.77 18.33 -2.59
#